data_AF-A0A4U5VAR7-F1
#
_entry.id   AF-A0A4U5VAR7-F1
#
_cell.length_a   1.000
_cell.length_b   1.000
_cell.length_c   1.000
_cell.angle_alpha   90.00
_cell.angle_beta   90.00
_cell.angle_gamma   90.00
#
_symmetry.space_group_name_H-M   'P 1'
#
loop_
_entity.id
_entity.type
_entity.pdbx_description
1 polymer ?
#
loop_
_entity_poly.entity_id
_entity_poly.type
_entity_poly.pdbx_seq_one_letter_code
_entity_poly.pdbx_strand_id
1 'polypeptide(L)'
;MFAFHETQEVRGTCRLKGELGICVAELEPLASWFSPPTIRPGRQRISEQAQGTPVELYYMVQTTDTGDCSSEDSRKGSSVRPDQQRPMGYFAGHTPMQRIGSVRLFQPLSELKLDNNFVVMTPSKPIRQRETVSTFLALSMLSSVQIFTLRQRFHSDFCNAVNSNSCNLS
;
A
#
# COMPACT_ATOMS: atom_id res chain seq x y z
N MET A 1 -3.68 11.84 -6.83
CA MET A 1 -3.22 10.68 -6.03
C MET A 1 -2.11 10.01 -6.80
N PHE A 2 -1.11 9.52 -6.09
CA PHE A 2 0.15 9.06 -6.66
C PHE A 2 0.62 7.81 -5.92
N ALA A 3 1.18 6.87 -6.66
CA ALA A 3 1.93 5.75 -6.11
C ALA A 3 3.31 5.72 -6.74
N PHE A 4 4.34 5.48 -5.91
CA PHE A 4 5.73 5.43 -6.33
C PHE A 4 6.37 4.11 -5.95
N HIS A 5 7.08 3.52 -6.90
CA HIS A 5 8.01 2.42 -6.67
C HIS A 5 9.34 2.75 -7.34
N GLU A 6 10.40 2.93 -6.54
CA GLU A 6 11.70 3.43 -7.00
C GLU A 6 11.56 4.75 -7.77
N THR A 7 11.70 4.73 -9.09
CA THR A 7 11.58 5.87 -10.01
C THR A 7 10.31 5.84 -10.85
N GLN A 8 9.48 4.80 -10.70
CA GLN A 8 8.24 4.62 -11.44
C GLN A 8 7.08 5.24 -10.67
N GLU A 9 6.15 5.86 -11.40
CA GLU A 9 5.02 6.60 -10.85
C GLU A 9 3.74 6.21 -11.59
N VAL A 10 2.65 6.01 -10.84
CA VAL A 10 1.29 5.93 -11.39
C VAL A 10 0.40 6.95 -10.71
N ARG A 11 -0.55 7.51 -11.46
CA ARG A 11 -1.39 8.64 -11.03
C ARG A 11 -2.85 8.32 -11.17
N GLY A 12 -3.64 8.81 -10.22
CA GLY A 12 -5.10 8.73 -10.22
C GLY A 12 -5.68 10.06 -9.74
N THR A 13 -6.82 10.47 -10.29
CA THR A 13 -7.50 11.69 -9.88
C THR A 13 -8.93 11.36 -9.50
N CYS A 14 -9.48 12.14 -8.58
CA CYS A 14 -10.88 12.08 -8.24
C CYS A 14 -11.34 13.51 -7.87
N ARG A 15 -12.63 13.78 -8.00
CA ARG A 15 -13.25 15.04 -7.57
C ARG A 15 -14.14 14.78 -6.36
N LEU A 16 -13.98 15.58 -5.31
CA LEU A 16 -14.85 15.53 -4.13
C LEU A 16 -16.30 15.79 -4.58
N LYS A 17 -17.21 14.90 -4.19
CA LYS A 17 -18.65 14.99 -4.48
C LYS A 17 -19.46 14.75 -3.20
N GLY A 18 -20.63 15.38 -3.13
CA GLY A 18 -21.58 15.24 -2.02
C GLY A 18 -21.18 16.01 -0.76
N GLU A 19 -22.11 16.08 0.19
CA GLU A 19 -21.95 16.84 1.46
C GLU A 19 -20.84 16.29 2.36
N LEU A 20 -20.61 14.97 2.29
CA LEU A 20 -19.57 14.29 3.06
C LEU A 20 -18.17 14.41 2.45
N GLY A 21 -18.04 14.96 1.24
CA GLY A 21 -16.75 15.18 0.59
C GLY A 21 -15.90 13.93 0.41
N ILE A 22 -16.49 12.82 -0.08
CA ILE A 22 -15.75 11.57 -0.32
C ILE A 22 -15.34 11.48 -1.80
N CYS A 23 -14.14 10.97 -2.03
CA CYS A 23 -13.51 10.90 -3.33
C CYS A 23 -12.62 9.65 -3.38
N VAL A 24 -12.89 8.75 -4.31
CA VAL A 24 -12.11 7.54 -4.52
C VAL A 24 -11.35 7.69 -5.82
N ALA A 25 -10.03 7.57 -5.77
CA ALA A 25 -9.17 7.51 -6.95
C ALA A 25 -8.65 6.09 -7.12
N GLU A 26 -8.83 5.54 -8.31
CA GLU A 26 -8.24 4.26 -8.68
C GLU A 26 -6.81 4.48 -9.17
N LEU A 27 -5.91 3.61 -8.76
CA LEU A 27 -4.52 3.57 -9.20
C LEU A 27 -4.28 2.21 -9.84
N GLU A 28 -3.60 2.20 -10.99
CA GLU A 28 -3.25 0.99 -11.72
C GLU A 28 -1.72 0.79 -11.69
N PRO A 29 -1.18 0.06 -10.69
CA PRO A 29 0.24 -0.27 -10.64
C PRO A 29 0.71 -1.04 -11.88
N LEU A 30 1.94 -0.81 -12.31
CA LEU A 30 2.53 -1.56 -13.43
C LEU A 30 2.72 -3.03 -13.05
N ALA A 31 2.51 -3.94 -14.01
CA ALA A 31 2.73 -5.37 -13.81
C ALA A 31 4.16 -5.71 -13.34
N SER A 32 5.14 -4.88 -13.71
CA SER A 32 6.53 -4.98 -13.26
C SER A 32 6.69 -4.79 -11.75
N TRP A 33 5.82 -4.02 -11.09
CA TRP A 33 5.90 -3.78 -9.64
C TRP A 33 5.58 -5.03 -8.84
N PHE A 34 4.84 -5.97 -9.43
CA PHE A 34 4.55 -7.27 -8.84
C PHE A 34 5.67 -8.29 -9.10
N SER A 35 6.68 -7.97 -9.92
CA SER A 35 7.77 -8.90 -10.23
C SER A 35 8.90 -8.78 -9.20
N PRO A 36 9.65 -9.86 -8.93
CA PRO A 36 10.79 -9.78 -8.03
C PRO A 36 11.86 -8.87 -8.66
N PRO A 37 12.68 -8.17 -7.85
CA PRO A 37 13.74 -7.33 -8.38
C PRO A 37 14.66 -8.15 -9.29
N THR A 38 14.83 -7.68 -10.53
CA THR A 38 15.61 -8.34 -11.59
C THR A 38 17.11 -8.23 -11.36
N ILE A 39 17.53 -7.21 -10.61
CA ILE A 39 18.92 -7.01 -10.19
C ILE A 39 19.04 -7.55 -8.77
N ARG A 40 19.88 -8.57 -8.59
CA ARG A 40 20.35 -8.99 -7.26
C ARG A 40 21.71 -8.31 -7.02
N PRO A 41 21.79 -7.15 -6.33
CA PRO A 41 23.07 -6.75 -5.75
C PRO A 41 23.48 -7.87 -4.80
N GLY A 42 24.75 -8.28 -4.89
CA GLY A 42 25.27 -9.46 -4.19
C GLY A 42 24.77 -9.58 -2.75
N ARG A 43 24.25 -10.77 -2.40
CA ARG A 43 23.79 -11.16 -1.06
C ARG A 43 22.53 -10.46 -0.54
N GLN A 44 21.59 -10.04 -1.39
CA GLN A 44 20.24 -9.74 -0.91
C GLN A 44 19.58 -11.01 -0.33
N ARG A 45 19.10 -10.90 0.91
CA ARG A 45 18.51 -12.02 1.65
C ARG A 45 17.20 -12.43 0.97
N ILE A 46 17.00 -13.74 0.81
CA ILE A 46 15.76 -14.39 0.37
C ILE A 46 14.52 -13.87 1.13
N SER A 47 14.72 -13.30 2.33
CA SER A 47 13.71 -12.64 3.15
C SER A 47 13.01 -11.43 2.51
N GLU A 48 13.66 -10.68 1.59
CA GLU A 48 13.05 -9.49 1.00
C GLU A 48 11.98 -9.86 -0.04
N GLN A 49 12.14 -10.98 -0.75
CA GLN A 49 11.11 -11.48 -1.70
C GLN A 49 9.82 -11.90 -0.99
N ALA A 50 9.91 -12.40 0.25
CA ALA A 50 8.74 -12.69 1.07
C ALA A 50 8.04 -11.43 1.61
N GLN A 51 8.68 -10.26 1.50
CA GLN A 51 8.17 -9.01 2.04
C GLN A 51 7.36 -8.18 1.02
N GLY A 52 7.27 -8.61 -0.25
CA GLY A 52 6.57 -7.87 -1.30
C GLY A 52 7.27 -6.57 -1.71
N THR A 53 6.79 -5.96 -2.79
CA THR A 53 7.34 -4.72 -3.35
C THR A 53 6.75 -3.51 -2.62
N PRO A 54 7.56 -2.69 -1.92
CA PRO A 54 7.05 -1.52 -1.21
C PRO A 54 6.64 -0.42 -2.19
N VAL A 55 5.47 0.18 -1.97
CA VAL A 55 4.93 1.28 -2.78
C VAL A 55 4.49 2.40 -1.85
N GLU A 56 4.99 3.60 -2.11
CA GLU A 56 4.67 4.79 -1.33
C GLU A 56 3.47 5.53 -1.95
N LEU A 57 2.51 5.92 -1.13
CA LEU A 57 1.26 6.56 -1.56
C LEU A 57 1.21 8.02 -1.13
N TYR A 58 0.81 8.89 -2.06
CA TYR A 58 0.68 10.32 -1.85
C TYR A 58 -0.60 10.89 -2.47
N TYR A 59 -1.03 12.04 -1.98
CA TYR A 59 -2.11 12.82 -2.60
C TYR A 59 -1.75 14.30 -2.70
N MET A 60 -2.49 14.99 -3.55
CA MET A 60 -2.48 16.45 -3.61
C MET A 60 -3.92 16.91 -3.83
N VAL A 61 -4.32 17.98 -3.17
CA VAL A 61 -5.60 18.63 -3.39
C VAL A 61 -5.37 19.82 -4.31
N GLN A 62 -6.11 19.85 -5.41
CA GLN A 62 -6.13 20.99 -6.34
C GLN A 62 -7.45 21.72 -6.15
N THR A 63 -7.38 23.00 -5.79
CA THR A 63 -8.54 23.88 -5.78
C THR A 63 -8.88 24.25 -7.23
N THR A 64 -10.04 23.81 -7.71
CA THR A 64 -10.56 24.33 -8.98
C THR A 64 -11.18 25.69 -8.72
N ASP A 65 -10.82 26.69 -9.53
CA ASP A 65 -11.22 28.11 -9.43
C ASP A 65 -12.73 28.38 -9.68
N THR A 66 -13.59 27.38 -9.45
CA THR A 66 -15.03 27.40 -9.77
C THR A 66 -15.91 27.12 -8.55
N GLY A 67 -15.36 27.18 -7.34
CA GLY A 67 -16.13 27.09 -6.10
C GLY A 67 -15.47 27.89 -5.00
N ASP A 68 -16.11 29.00 -4.60
CA ASP A 68 -15.74 29.82 -3.45
C ASP A 68 -15.63 28.95 -2.18
N CYS A 69 -14.41 28.64 -1.74
CA CYS A 69 -14.17 28.37 -0.34
C CYS A 69 -14.02 29.72 0.37
N SER A 70 -15.14 30.40 0.61
CA SER A 70 -15.15 31.58 1.47
C SER A 70 -14.82 31.16 2.90
N SER A 71 -13.63 31.51 3.37
CA SER A 71 -13.30 31.51 4.79
C SER A 71 -14.08 32.65 5.47
N GLU A 72 -15.39 32.48 5.60
CA GLU A 72 -16.27 33.33 6.40
C GLU A 72 -16.48 32.67 7.76
N ASP A 73 -15.43 32.64 8.59
CA ASP A 73 -15.59 32.98 10.00
C ASP A 73 -14.24 32.98 10.72
N SER A 74 -13.79 34.18 11.12
CA SER A 74 -13.08 34.46 12.40
C SER A 74 -12.59 35.90 12.41
N ARG A 75 -13.52 36.87 12.33
CA ARG A 75 -13.25 38.24 12.77
C ARG A 75 -13.67 38.39 14.23
N LYS A 76 -12.75 38.19 15.18
CA LYS A 76 -12.71 38.98 16.43
C LYS A 76 -11.42 38.77 17.22
N GLY A 77 -10.69 39.86 17.49
CA GLY A 77 -9.71 39.94 18.59
C GLY A 77 -8.37 40.55 18.21
N SER A 78 -8.20 41.83 18.51
CA SER A 78 -7.01 42.66 18.26
C SER A 78 -5.80 42.26 19.14
N SER A 79 -4.57 42.28 18.59
CA SER A 79 -3.42 43.02 19.17
C SER A 79 -2.12 42.93 18.34
N VAL A 80 -1.75 44.11 17.86
CA VAL A 80 -0.46 44.69 17.43
C VAL A 80 0.84 44.00 17.92
N ARG A 81 1.72 43.56 16.99
CA ARG A 81 3.17 43.93 16.83
C ARG A 81 3.90 43.09 15.75
N PRO A 82 5.06 43.56 15.22
CA PRO A 82 5.27 43.65 13.77
C PRO A 82 6.23 42.62 13.17
N ASP A 83 6.08 42.47 11.85
CA ASP A 83 7.10 42.20 10.83
C ASP A 83 8.22 41.21 11.19
N GLN A 84 7.99 39.95 10.84
CA GLN A 84 9.09 39.12 10.35
C GLN A 84 8.72 38.66 8.95
N GLN A 85 9.36 39.28 7.96
CA GLN A 85 9.31 38.90 6.55
C GLN A 85 9.26 37.38 6.40
N ARG A 86 8.09 36.88 5.99
CA ARG A 86 8.03 35.68 5.16
C ARG A 86 7.73 36.16 3.75
N PRO A 87 8.63 35.94 2.77
CA PRO A 87 8.42 36.44 1.43
C PRO A 87 7.15 35.83 0.86
N MET A 88 6.14 36.67 0.66
CA MET A 88 5.16 36.48 -0.40
C MET A 88 5.93 36.51 -1.72
N GLY A 89 6.01 35.37 -2.38
CA GLY A 89 6.62 35.23 -3.70
C GLY A 89 6.57 33.77 -4.15
N TYR A 90 6.11 33.55 -5.39
CA TYR A 90 5.99 32.28 -6.10
C TYR A 90 4.72 31.44 -5.86
N PHE A 91 3.54 32.05 -6.05
CA PHE A 91 2.35 31.30 -6.47
C PHE A 91 2.49 30.88 -7.95
N ALA A 92 3.18 29.76 -8.19
CA ALA A 92 3.08 28.94 -9.40
C ALA A 92 3.71 27.54 -9.18
N GLY A 93 3.65 27.02 -7.95
CA GLY A 93 4.26 25.74 -7.60
C GLY A 93 3.22 24.84 -6.97
N HIS A 94 2.98 23.69 -7.59
CA HIS A 94 2.12 22.62 -7.10
C HIS A 94 2.20 22.48 -5.57
N THR A 95 1.07 22.50 -4.87
CA THR A 95 0.99 22.19 -3.43
C THR A 95 1.83 20.92 -3.17
N PRO A 96 2.76 20.92 -2.18
CA PRO A 96 3.61 19.77 -1.94
C PRO A 96 2.73 18.53 -1.67
N MET A 97 3.07 17.43 -2.33
CA MET A 97 2.35 16.17 -2.17
C MET A 97 2.38 15.72 -0.71
N GLN A 98 1.24 15.26 -0.21
CA GLN A 98 1.06 14.77 1.16
C GLN A 98 1.15 13.24 1.19
N ARG A 99 1.96 12.70 2.11
CA ARG A 99 2.16 11.25 2.27
C ARG A 99 0.98 10.62 2.99
N ILE A 100 0.48 9.51 2.45
CA ILE A 100 -0.55 8.68 3.07
C ILE A 100 0.12 7.57 3.87
N GLY A 101 1.04 6.85 3.24
CA GLY A 101 1.66 5.66 3.82
C GLY A 101 2.36 4.80 2.78
N SER A 102 2.67 3.57 3.15
CA SER A 102 3.25 2.58 2.25
C SER A 102 2.48 1.26 2.29
N VAL A 103 2.38 0.63 1.13
CA VAL A 103 1.77 -0.69 0.95
C VAL A 103 2.78 -1.65 0.33
N ARG A 104 2.52 -2.95 0.43
CA ARG A 104 3.36 -3.97 -0.18
C ARG A 104 2.58 -4.73 -1.23
N LEU A 105 3.07 -4.71 -2.45
CA LEU A 105 2.49 -5.45 -3.56
C LEU A 105 3.09 -6.85 -3.62
N PHE A 106 2.22 -7.85 -3.71
CA PHE A 106 2.61 -9.25 -3.85
C PHE A 106 2.19 -9.76 -5.22
N GLN A 107 2.95 -10.71 -5.76
CA GLN A 107 2.54 -11.42 -6.97
C GLN A 107 1.12 -11.96 -6.82
N PRO A 108 0.35 -12.03 -7.92
CA PRO A 108 -0.98 -12.62 -7.89
C PRO A 108 -0.96 -13.98 -7.18
N LEU A 109 -1.74 -14.07 -6.10
CA LEU A 109 -1.89 -15.28 -5.32
C LEU A 109 -3.16 -16.01 -5.76
N SER A 110 -3.12 -17.33 -5.75
CA SER A 110 -4.27 -18.20 -5.86
C SER A 110 -4.83 -18.46 -4.48
N GLU A 111 -6.15 -18.37 -4.36
CA GLU A 111 -6.87 -18.61 -3.11
C GLU A 111 -7.36 -20.05 -3.04
N LEU A 112 -6.97 -20.75 -1.98
CA LEU A 112 -7.52 -22.05 -1.61
C LEU A 112 -8.31 -21.89 -0.31
N LYS A 113 -9.63 -21.90 -0.44
CA LYS A 113 -10.54 -21.84 0.71
C LYS A 113 -10.47 -23.15 1.49
N LEU A 114 -10.08 -23.08 2.77
CA LEU A 114 -10.06 -24.25 3.66
C LEU A 114 -11.46 -24.49 4.25
N ASP A 115 -12.09 -23.41 4.71
CA ASP A 115 -13.45 -23.37 5.25
C ASP A 115 -14.04 -21.96 5.07
N ASN A 116 -15.14 -21.62 5.75
CA ASN A 116 -15.75 -20.29 5.66
C ASN A 116 -14.95 -19.16 6.32
N ASN A 117 -13.94 -19.50 7.12
CA ASN A 117 -13.18 -18.56 7.94
C ASN A 117 -11.77 -18.34 7.41
N PHE A 118 -11.17 -19.34 6.76
CA PHE A 118 -9.77 -19.35 6.39
C PHE A 118 -9.55 -19.58 4.90
N VAL A 119 -8.64 -18.79 4.34
CA VAL A 119 -8.16 -18.92 2.97
C VAL A 119 -6.64 -19.02 3.00
N VAL A 120 -6.09 -20.01 2.29
CA VAL A 120 -4.66 -20.10 2.03
C VAL A 120 -4.37 -19.43 0.70
N MET A 121 -3.50 -18.42 0.73
CA MET A 121 -3.05 -17.72 -0.46
C MET A 121 -1.67 -18.25 -0.87
N THR A 122 -1.59 -18.83 -2.06
CA THR A 122 -0.36 -19.43 -2.60
C THR A 122 0.06 -18.71 -3.89
N PRO A 123 1.34 -18.66 -4.25
CA PRO A 123 1.73 -18.10 -5.53
C PRO A 123 1.11 -18.87 -6.70
N SER A 124 0.52 -18.13 -7.64
CA SER A 124 -0.16 -18.70 -8.81
C SER A 124 0.78 -19.31 -9.85
N LYS A 125 2.08 -19.00 -9.78
CA LYS A 125 3.09 -19.45 -10.74
C LYS A 125 3.67 -20.81 -10.34
N PRO A 126 4.02 -21.67 -11.32
CA PRO A 126 4.63 -22.96 -11.04
C PRO A 126 5.99 -22.79 -10.36
N ILE A 127 6.21 -23.57 -9.31
CA ILE A 127 7.39 -23.52 -8.43
C ILE A 127 8.53 -24.29 -9.09
N ARG A 128 9.72 -23.70 -9.16
CA ARG A 128 10.92 -24.38 -9.68
C ARG A 128 11.62 -25.18 -8.58
N GLN A 129 12.39 -26.19 -8.96
CA GLN A 129 13.22 -26.94 -8.01
C GLN A 129 14.17 -26.00 -7.26
N ARG A 130 14.26 -26.17 -5.93
CA ARG A 130 15.07 -25.35 -5.00
C ARG A 130 14.63 -23.90 -4.84
N GLU A 131 13.43 -23.55 -5.28
CA GLU A 131 12.82 -22.25 -4.98
C GLU A 131 12.15 -22.28 -3.60
N THR A 132 12.28 -21.19 -2.84
CA THR A 132 11.54 -21.01 -1.58
C THR A 132 10.29 -20.22 -1.88
N VAL A 133 9.15 -20.70 -1.41
CA VAL A 133 7.85 -20.10 -1.67
C VAL A 133 7.15 -19.81 -0.35
N SER A 134 6.55 -18.63 -0.25
CA SER A 134 5.76 -18.22 0.91
C SER A 134 4.28 -18.41 0.62
N THR A 135 3.59 -19.07 1.53
CA THR A 135 2.13 -19.21 1.53
C THR A 135 1.58 -18.44 2.72
N PHE A 136 0.49 -17.70 2.51
CA PHE A 136 -0.11 -16.88 3.54
C PHE A 136 -1.44 -17.50 3.99
N LEU A 137 -1.70 -17.47 5.29
CA LEU A 137 -3.00 -17.82 5.85
C LEU A 137 -3.75 -16.52 6.14
N ALA A 138 -4.90 -16.32 5.50
CA ALA A 138 -5.76 -15.18 5.71
C ALA A 138 -7.07 -15.60 6.40
N LEU A 139 -7.56 -14.71 7.26
CA LEU A 139 -8.90 -14.78 7.82
C LEU A 139 -9.87 -14.03 6.91
N SER A 140 -11.03 -14.64 6.67
CA SER A 140 -12.16 -14.02 6.00
C SER A 140 -12.62 -12.81 6.79
N MET A 141 -13.00 -11.71 6.12
CA MET A 141 -13.42 -10.47 6.79
C MET A 141 -14.64 -10.65 7.70
N LEU A 142 -15.46 -11.67 7.47
CA LEU A 142 -16.66 -11.96 8.27
C LEU A 142 -16.42 -13.05 9.33
N SER A 143 -15.16 -13.47 9.53
CA SER A 143 -14.82 -14.49 10.52
C SER A 143 -14.88 -13.95 11.94
N SER A 144 -15.51 -14.69 12.85
CA SER A 144 -15.53 -14.41 14.28
C SER A 144 -14.51 -15.25 15.07
N VAL A 145 -13.60 -15.96 14.38
CA VAL A 145 -12.63 -16.87 15.01
C VAL A 145 -11.54 -16.06 15.71
N GLN A 146 -11.41 -16.25 17.03
CA GLN A 146 -10.41 -15.56 17.86
C GLN A 146 -9.14 -16.39 18.08
N ILE A 147 -9.29 -17.72 18.17
CA ILE A 147 -8.18 -18.66 18.43
C ILE A 147 -8.31 -19.80 17.44
N PHE A 148 -7.19 -20.17 16.81
CA PHE A 148 -7.13 -21.29 15.89
C PHE A 148 -5.83 -22.07 16.09
N THR A 149 -5.81 -23.31 15.60
CA THR A 149 -4.61 -24.16 15.57
C THR A 149 -4.32 -24.54 14.13
N LEU A 150 -3.14 -24.18 13.63
CA LEU A 150 -2.68 -24.55 12.30
C LEU A 150 -1.85 -25.83 12.37
N ARG A 151 -2.24 -26.86 11.60
CA ARG A 151 -1.45 -28.07 11.39
C ARG A 151 -1.08 -28.19 9.92
N GLN A 152 0.21 -28.20 9.63
CA GLN A 152 0.72 -28.31 8.27
C GLN A 152 1.33 -29.70 8.05
N ARG A 153 1.01 -30.31 6.90
CA ARG A 153 1.64 -31.55 6.43
C ARG A 153 2.27 -31.29 5.08
N PHE A 154 3.47 -31.82 4.90
CA PHE A 154 4.19 -31.73 3.64
C PHE A 154 4.56 -33.13 3.19
N HIS A 155 4.57 -33.33 1.88
CA HIS A 155 5.19 -34.50 1.30
C HIS A 155 6.68 -34.20 1.12
N SER A 156 7.53 -34.91 1.89
CA SER A 156 8.98 -34.71 1.97
C SER A 156 9.68 -34.71 0.62
N ASP A 157 9.13 -35.46 -0.33
CA ASP A 157 9.72 -35.67 -1.65
C ASP A 157 9.57 -34.43 -2.56
N PHE A 158 8.68 -33.50 -2.18
CA PHE A 158 8.34 -32.32 -2.99
C PHE A 158 8.74 -31.00 -2.33
N CYS A 159 8.62 -30.87 -1.01
CA CYS A 159 8.85 -29.60 -0.31
C CYS A 159 9.41 -29.82 1.10
N ASN A 160 10.31 -28.92 1.51
CA ASN A 160 10.81 -28.83 2.88
C ASN A 160 10.40 -27.50 3.51
N ALA A 161 10.01 -27.51 4.78
CA ALA A 161 9.70 -26.28 5.51
C ALA A 161 10.97 -25.48 5.77
N VAL A 162 11.01 -24.24 5.28
CA VAL A 162 12.06 -23.28 5.58
C VAL A 162 11.53 -22.37 6.69
N ASN A 163 12.22 -22.35 7.83
CA ASN A 163 11.74 -21.72 9.04
C ASN A 163 11.43 -20.22 8.83
N SER A 164 10.17 -19.80 8.97
CA SER A 164 9.77 -18.38 9.02
C SER A 164 8.96 -18.13 10.29
N ASN A 165 9.61 -17.58 11.32
CA ASN A 165 8.99 -17.23 12.60
C ASN A 165 8.14 -15.94 12.51
N SER A 166 7.26 -15.81 11.53
CA SER A 166 6.54 -14.55 11.29
C SER A 166 5.05 -14.80 11.06
N CYS A 167 4.29 -14.86 12.15
CA CYS A 167 2.84 -14.64 12.11
C CYS A 167 2.59 -13.17 12.47
N ASN A 168 2.41 -12.31 11.46
CA ASN A 168 1.74 -11.03 11.66
C ASN A 168 0.31 -11.18 11.17
N LEU A 169 -0.63 -11.28 12.10
CA LEU A 169 -2.04 -11.07 11.83
C LEU A 169 -2.30 -9.57 11.98
N SER A 170 -2.91 -8.94 10.96
CA SER A 170 -3.35 -7.54 11.00
C SER A 170 -4.72 -7.45 11.66
#